data_AF-A0A846MA49-F1
#
_entry.id   AF-A0A846MA49-F1
#
_cell.length_a   1.000
_cell.length_b   1.000
_cell.length_c   1.000
_cell.angle_alpha   90.00
_cell.angle_beta   90.00
_cell.angle_gamma   90.00
#
_symmetry.space_group_name_H-M   'P 1'
#
loop_
_entity.id
_entity.type
_entity.pdbx_description
1 polymer ?
#
loop_
_entity_poly.entity_id
_entity_poly.type
_entity_poly.pdbx_seq_one_letter_code
_entity_poly.pdbx_strand_id
1 'polypeptide(L)'
;MTNSPGMLNQQEKKTIMIAGIATLFFLATILFRDELYFVAQAKQYLSIHTILEFLSITVSLSIAIQGWMIFPQHLSRYRLWYSGVFLIVGIIDLLHTLSYKGMPGLIITESSAQKATWFWIAARLTQACMLFLIIFFPDKQVQSRQKTSMSKFYSPPRHENPSLLPIMNDERKQFEKTCFLMVVRPCTKNCLSPFGVPPIVSPFPVKR
;
A
#
# COMPACT_ATOMS: atom_id res chain seq x y z
N MET A 1 -19.55 -43.75 -10.46
CA MET A 1 -18.77 -42.51 -10.26
C MET A 1 -19.75 -41.41 -9.89
N THR A 2 -20.11 -41.35 -8.61
CA THR A 2 -21.11 -40.41 -8.10
C THR A 2 -20.47 -39.04 -7.96
N ASN A 3 -20.92 -38.09 -8.78
CA ASN A 3 -20.64 -36.67 -8.59
C ASN A 3 -21.22 -36.24 -7.24
N SER A 4 -20.35 -36.14 -6.23
CA SER A 4 -20.69 -35.51 -4.96
C SER A 4 -20.78 -34.00 -5.22
N PRO A 5 -21.89 -33.32 -4.89
CA PRO A 5 -22.02 -31.88 -5.12
C PRO A 5 -20.95 -31.16 -4.31
N GLY A 6 -19.97 -30.59 -5.01
CA GLY A 6 -18.80 -29.96 -4.44
C GLY A 6 -19.20 -28.87 -3.45
N MET A 7 -18.93 -29.12 -2.16
CA MET A 7 -19.00 -28.09 -1.14
C MET A 7 -17.92 -27.05 -1.42
N LEU A 8 -18.27 -25.97 -2.12
CA LEU A 8 -17.41 -24.80 -2.29
C LEU A 8 -16.88 -24.35 -0.92
N ASN A 9 -15.58 -24.06 -0.85
CA ASN A 9 -14.93 -23.58 0.37
C ASN A 9 -15.64 -22.28 0.82
N GLN A 10 -15.72 -22.03 2.13
CA GLN A 10 -16.26 -20.80 2.68
C GLN A 10 -15.57 -19.55 2.12
N GLN A 11 -14.29 -19.65 1.75
CA GLN A 11 -13.56 -18.57 1.08
C GLN A 11 -14.07 -18.33 -0.35
N GLU A 12 -14.30 -19.38 -1.13
CA GLU A 12 -14.83 -19.28 -2.50
C GLU A 12 -16.24 -18.71 -2.49
N LYS A 13 -17.08 -19.16 -1.54
CA LYS A 13 -18.44 -18.62 -1.34
C LYS A 13 -18.42 -17.12 -1.03
N LYS A 14 -17.52 -16.67 -0.16
CA LYS A 14 -17.34 -15.24 0.17
C LYS A 14 -16.91 -14.44 -1.07
N THR A 15 -15.95 -14.96 -1.84
CA THR A 15 -15.48 -14.30 -3.07
C THR A 15 -16.60 -14.18 -4.10
N ILE A 16 -17.37 -15.26 -4.33
CA ILE A 16 -18.52 -15.27 -5.25
C ILE A 16 -19.60 -14.29 -4.78
N MET A 17 -19.89 -14.25 -3.48
CA MET A 17 -20.86 -13.31 -2.92
C MET A 17 -20.43 -11.85 -3.11
N ILE A 18 -19.16 -11.53 -2.85
CA ILE A 18 -18.61 -10.17 -3.06
C ILE A 18 -18.70 -9.79 -4.55
N ALA A 19 -18.29 -10.69 -5.44
CA ALA A 19 -18.36 -10.45 -6.88
C ALA A 19 -19.82 -10.26 -7.36
N GLY A 20 -20.76 -11.03 -6.84
CA GLY A 20 -22.19 -10.90 -7.13
C GLY A 20 -22.76 -9.57 -6.67
N ILE A 21 -22.45 -9.14 -5.44
CA ILE A 21 -22.86 -7.83 -4.91
C ILE A 21 -22.26 -6.69 -5.76
N ALA A 22 -20.98 -6.76 -6.11
CA ALA A 22 -20.33 -5.77 -6.95
C ALA A 22 -20.96 -5.67 -8.35
N THR A 23 -21.30 -6.82 -8.94
CA THR A 23 -21.96 -6.90 -10.24
C THR A 23 -23.37 -6.30 -10.18
N LEU A 24 -24.15 -6.63 -9.15
CA LEU A 24 -25.49 -6.08 -8.95
C LEU A 24 -25.45 -4.57 -8.75
N PHE A 25 -24.50 -4.07 -7.95
CA PHE A 25 -24.29 -2.63 -7.75
C PHE A 25 -23.97 -1.93 -9.07
N PHE A 26 -23.09 -2.51 -9.90
CA PHE A 26 -22.77 -1.98 -11.23
C PHE A 26 -23.97 -2.00 -12.18
N LEU A 27 -24.82 -3.03 -12.14
CA LEU A 27 -26.06 -3.06 -12.93
C LEU A 27 -27.06 -1.99 -12.46
N ALA A 28 -27.18 -1.79 -11.15
CA ALA A 28 -28.01 -0.73 -10.59
C ALA A 28 -27.56 0.66 -11.06
N THR A 29 -26.27 0.97 -11.10
CA THR A 29 -25.80 2.28 -11.60
C THR A 29 -26.10 2.49 -13.08
N ILE A 30 -26.15 1.42 -13.88
CA ILE A 30 -26.57 1.51 -15.29
C ILE A 30 -28.08 1.78 -15.40
N LEU A 31 -28.90 1.08 -14.60
CA LEU A 31 -30.36 1.20 -14.65
C LEU A 31 -30.86 2.56 -14.13
N PHE A 32 -30.23 3.12 -13.10
CA PHE A 32 -30.60 4.41 -12.52
C PHE A 32 -29.79 5.59 -13.06
N ARG A 33 -29.17 5.45 -14.23
CA ARG A 33 -28.27 6.46 -14.81
C ARG A 33 -28.95 7.84 -14.94
N ASP A 34 -30.19 7.88 -15.42
CA ASP A 34 -30.88 9.12 -15.72
C ASP A 34 -31.25 9.89 -14.43
N GLU A 35 -31.69 9.18 -13.40
CA GLU A 35 -31.97 9.74 -12.07
C GLU A 35 -30.69 10.20 -11.35
N LEU A 36 -29.55 9.57 -11.66
CA LEU A 36 -28.23 9.94 -11.13
C LEU A 36 -27.53 11.03 -11.96
N TYR A 37 -28.12 11.48 -13.07
CA TYR A 37 -27.52 12.48 -13.94
C TYR A 37 -27.63 13.88 -13.33
N PHE A 38 -26.54 14.32 -12.70
CA PHE A 38 -26.43 15.67 -12.13
C PHE A 38 -25.52 16.56 -12.97
N VAL A 39 -26.05 17.69 -13.47
CA VAL A 39 -25.27 18.70 -14.20
C VAL A 39 -24.69 19.70 -13.21
N ALA A 40 -23.44 19.49 -12.82
CA ALA A 40 -22.70 20.44 -11.99
C ALA A 40 -22.29 21.68 -12.80
N GLN A 41 -22.36 22.87 -12.19
CA GLN A 41 -21.75 24.07 -12.79
C GLN A 41 -20.23 23.89 -12.93
N ALA A 42 -19.62 24.50 -13.93
CA ALA A 42 -18.20 24.30 -14.28
C ALA A 42 -17.23 24.46 -13.08
N LYS A 43 -17.51 25.41 -12.17
CA LYS A 43 -16.70 25.64 -10.96
C LYS A 43 -16.88 24.53 -9.93
N GLN A 44 -18.11 24.08 -9.69
CA GLN A 44 -18.41 22.98 -8.77
C GLN A 44 -17.85 21.65 -9.29
N TYR A 45 -17.94 21.43 -10.61
CA TYR A 45 -17.36 20.28 -11.28
C TYR A 45 -15.85 20.20 -11.03
N LEU A 46 -15.12 21.31 -11.20
CA LEU A 46 -13.67 21.34 -10.98
C LEU A 46 -13.31 20.95 -9.54
N SER A 47 -14.01 21.50 -8.54
CA SER A 47 -13.76 21.15 -7.14
C SER A 47 -14.03 19.67 -6.83
N ILE A 48 -15.17 19.14 -7.30
CA ILE A 48 -15.52 17.74 -7.09
C ILE A 48 -14.54 16.81 -7.80
N HIS A 49 -14.18 17.12 -9.05
CA HIS A 49 -13.18 16.38 -9.83
C HIS A 49 -11.85 16.31 -9.07
N THR A 50 -11.31 17.46 -8.65
CA THR A 50 -10.05 17.51 -7.90
C THR A 50 -10.10 16.70 -6.60
N ILE A 51 -11.20 16.75 -5.85
CA ILE A 51 -11.37 15.93 -4.63
C ILE A 51 -11.34 14.43 -4.97
N LEU A 52 -12.08 14.00 -6.00
CA LEU A 52 -12.13 12.60 -6.41
C LEU A 52 -10.76 12.10 -6.89
N GLU A 53 -10.02 12.93 -7.63
CA GLU A 53 -8.66 12.58 -8.07
C GLU A 53 -7.70 12.45 -6.87
N PHE A 54 -7.73 13.39 -5.91
CA PHE A 54 -6.90 13.28 -4.70
C PHE A 54 -7.22 12.04 -3.86
N LEU A 55 -8.48 11.62 -3.80
CA LEU A 55 -8.87 10.37 -3.16
C LEU A 55 -8.25 9.17 -3.90
N SER A 56 -8.34 9.14 -5.25
CA SER A 56 -7.71 8.08 -6.06
C SER A 56 -6.19 8.01 -5.87
N ILE A 57 -5.51 9.17 -5.88
CA ILE A 57 -4.07 9.28 -5.66
C ILE A 57 -3.71 8.76 -4.26
N THR A 58 -4.46 9.16 -3.24
CA THR A 58 -4.23 8.74 -1.85
C THR A 58 -4.38 7.22 -1.69
N VAL A 59 -5.40 6.62 -2.30
CA VAL A 59 -5.59 5.16 -2.30
C VAL A 59 -4.42 4.47 -3.00
N SER A 60 -3.99 4.99 -4.16
CA SER A 60 -2.86 4.43 -4.91
C SER A 60 -1.55 4.48 -4.10
N LEU A 61 -1.26 5.61 -3.45
CA LEU A 61 -0.10 5.75 -2.55
C LEU A 61 -0.22 4.83 -1.32
N SER A 62 -1.41 4.65 -0.77
CA SER A 62 -1.64 3.74 0.37
C SER A 62 -1.32 2.29 0.00
N ILE A 63 -1.73 1.84 -1.19
CA ILE A 63 -1.40 0.51 -1.73
C ILE A 63 0.11 0.39 -1.93
N ALA A 64 0.76 1.42 -2.49
CA ALA A 64 2.20 1.45 -2.69
C ALA A 64 2.95 1.31 -1.36
N ILE A 65 2.61 2.14 -0.36
CA ILE A 65 3.23 2.11 0.97
C ILE A 65 3.00 0.75 1.64
N GLN A 66 1.78 0.22 1.58
CA GLN A 66 1.46 -1.07 2.17
C GLN A 66 2.30 -2.20 1.57
N GLY A 67 2.47 -2.23 0.25
CA GLY A 67 3.31 -3.23 -0.41
C GLY A 67 4.79 -3.10 -0.02
N TRP A 68 5.28 -1.87 0.13
CA TRP A 68 6.67 -1.61 0.55
C TRP A 68 6.93 -2.04 1.99
N MET A 69 5.98 -1.79 2.89
CA MET A 69 6.08 -2.14 4.31
C MET A 69 6.04 -3.65 4.58
N ILE A 70 5.28 -4.40 3.78
CA ILE A 70 5.10 -5.85 3.96
C ILE A 70 6.20 -6.65 3.22
N PHE A 71 6.91 -6.03 2.28
CA PHE A 71 7.95 -6.68 1.50
C PHE A 71 9.04 -7.39 2.33
N PRO A 72 9.60 -6.80 3.42
CA PRO A 72 10.63 -7.45 4.23
C PRO A 72 10.18 -8.75 4.90
N GLN A 73 8.89 -8.89 5.18
CA GLN A 73 8.34 -10.05 5.91
C GLN A 73 8.08 -11.25 5.00
N HIS A 74 7.65 -11.02 3.77
CA HIS A 74 7.23 -12.09 2.86
C HIS A 74 8.17 -12.32 1.67
N LEU A 75 9.10 -11.40 1.37
CA LEU A 75 10.04 -11.46 0.24
C LEU A 75 9.37 -11.85 -1.11
N SER A 76 8.06 -11.59 -1.26
CA SER A 76 7.31 -11.90 -2.46
C SER A 76 7.56 -10.81 -3.50
N ARG A 77 7.93 -11.21 -4.72
CA ARG A 77 8.19 -10.29 -5.83
C ARG A 77 6.92 -9.56 -6.22
N TYR A 78 5.77 -10.23 -6.17
CA TYR A 78 4.51 -9.60 -6.57
C TYR A 78 4.17 -8.38 -5.74
N ARG A 79 4.32 -8.46 -4.43
CA ARG A 79 3.97 -7.36 -3.54
C ARG A 79 4.78 -6.10 -3.84
N LEU A 80 6.05 -6.27 -4.20
CA LEU A 80 6.92 -5.17 -4.62
C LEU A 80 6.51 -4.63 -6.00
N TRP A 81 6.17 -5.51 -6.94
CA TRP A 81 5.69 -5.11 -8.27
C TRP A 81 4.39 -4.29 -8.20
N TYR A 82 3.38 -4.77 -7.47
CA TYR A 82 2.14 -4.02 -7.25
C TYR A 82 2.41 -2.67 -6.60
N SER A 83 3.28 -2.64 -5.58
CA SER A 83 3.65 -1.39 -4.91
C SER A 83 4.24 -0.35 -5.88
N GLY A 84 5.23 -0.74 -6.68
CA GLY A 84 5.85 0.15 -7.67
C GLY A 84 4.87 0.62 -8.75
N VAL A 85 4.00 -0.26 -9.23
CA VAL A 85 2.98 0.08 -10.24
C VAL A 85 1.99 1.10 -9.70
N PHE A 86 1.42 0.87 -8.51
CA PHE A 86 0.46 1.79 -7.93
C PHE A 86 1.10 3.14 -7.56
N LEU A 87 2.41 3.17 -7.27
CA LEU A 87 3.15 4.42 -7.13
C LEU A 87 3.22 5.18 -8.46
N ILE A 88 3.56 4.51 -9.56
CA ILE A 88 3.61 5.13 -10.90
C ILE A 88 2.22 5.63 -11.29
N VAL A 89 1.17 4.83 -11.10
CA VAL A 89 -0.21 5.22 -11.39
C VAL A 89 -0.61 6.46 -10.57
N GLY A 90 -0.30 6.49 -9.27
CA GLY A 90 -0.56 7.65 -8.42
C GLY A 90 0.18 8.92 -8.88
N ILE A 91 1.41 8.79 -9.38
CA ILE A 91 2.16 9.92 -9.96
C ILE A 91 1.50 10.41 -11.26
N ILE A 92 1.06 9.51 -12.14
CA ILE A 92 0.41 9.89 -13.40
C ILE A 92 -0.97 10.52 -13.11
N ASP A 93 -1.74 10.02 -12.14
CA ASP A 93 -3.01 10.61 -11.69
C ASP A 93 -2.79 12.02 -11.10
N LEU A 94 -1.67 12.25 -10.40
CA LEU A 94 -1.30 13.59 -9.95
C LEU A 94 -1.00 14.52 -11.14
N LEU A 95 -0.27 14.05 -12.15
CA LEU A 95 -0.01 14.81 -13.37
C LEU A 95 -1.28 15.10 -14.17
N HIS A 96 -2.21 14.15 -14.22
CA HIS A 96 -3.55 14.33 -14.79
C HIS A 96 -4.27 15.48 -14.10
N THR A 97 -4.35 15.44 -12.77
CA THR A 97 -5.04 16.44 -11.94
C THR A 97 -4.46 17.83 -12.17
N LEU A 98 -3.13 17.97 -12.14
CA LEU A 98 -2.45 19.27 -12.30
C LEU A 98 -2.54 19.81 -13.74
N SER A 99 -2.71 18.94 -14.73
CA SER A 99 -2.86 19.33 -16.14
C SER A 99 -4.30 19.64 -16.54
N TYR A 100 -5.27 19.42 -15.65
CA TYR A 100 -6.68 19.63 -15.93
C TYR A 100 -7.05 21.12 -16.08
N LYS A 101 -8.02 21.41 -16.96
CA LYS A 101 -8.44 22.78 -17.25
C LYS A 101 -8.95 23.49 -15.99
N GLY A 102 -8.34 24.63 -15.64
CA GLY A 102 -8.67 25.42 -14.45
C GLY A 102 -7.69 25.24 -13.29
N MET A 103 -6.72 24.33 -13.41
CA MET A 103 -5.56 24.25 -12.52
C MET A 103 -4.42 25.14 -13.06
N PRO A 104 -3.47 25.59 -12.20
CA PRO A 104 -2.37 26.49 -12.59
C PRO A 104 -1.42 25.93 -13.66
N GLY A 105 -1.63 24.69 -14.13
CA GLY A 105 -0.80 24.02 -15.10
C GLY A 105 0.47 23.44 -14.47
N LEU A 106 1.23 22.69 -15.28
CA LEU A 106 2.59 22.34 -14.93
C LEU A 106 3.46 23.58 -15.15
N ILE A 107 4.52 23.75 -14.35
CA ILE A 107 5.38 24.96 -14.28
C ILE A 107 5.82 25.52 -15.66
N ILE A 108 5.83 24.69 -16.71
CA ILE A 108 6.34 25.00 -18.04
C ILE A 108 5.22 24.95 -19.12
N THR A 109 3.99 24.56 -18.78
CA THR A 109 3.01 24.15 -19.80
C THR A 109 1.55 24.41 -19.37
N GLU A 110 0.81 25.13 -20.22
CA GLU A 110 -0.61 25.44 -20.05
C GLU A 110 -1.48 24.21 -19.81
N SER A 111 -2.40 24.31 -18.86
CA SER A 111 -3.38 23.26 -18.56
C SER A 111 -4.41 23.13 -19.69
N SER A 112 -4.73 21.90 -20.08
CA SER A 112 -5.74 21.64 -21.11
C SER A 112 -6.43 20.31 -20.86
N ALA A 113 -7.72 20.24 -21.19
CA ALA A 113 -8.50 19.00 -21.07
C ALA A 113 -7.84 17.86 -21.87
N GLN A 114 -7.31 18.15 -23.06
CA GLN A 114 -6.64 17.15 -23.90
C GLN A 114 -5.40 16.57 -23.23
N LYS A 115 -4.54 17.40 -22.60
CA LYS A 115 -3.35 16.91 -21.88
C LYS A 115 -3.74 16.06 -20.69
N ALA A 116 -4.72 16.51 -19.91
CA ALA A 116 -5.25 15.74 -18.80
C ALA A 116 -5.77 14.38 -19.28
N THR A 117 -6.54 14.33 -20.38
CA THR A 117 -7.03 13.07 -20.96
C THR A 117 -5.90 12.12 -21.34
N TRP A 118 -4.80 12.62 -21.91
CA TRP A 118 -3.63 11.79 -22.22
C TRP A 118 -3.00 11.16 -20.97
N PHE A 119 -2.83 11.94 -19.89
CA PHE A 119 -2.35 11.39 -18.62
C PHE A 119 -3.30 10.35 -18.04
N TRP A 120 -4.62 10.62 -18.09
CA TRP A 120 -5.62 9.67 -17.61
C TRP A 120 -5.56 8.34 -18.37
N ILE A 121 -5.50 8.39 -19.71
CA ILE A 121 -5.36 7.18 -20.55
C ILE A 121 -4.04 6.46 -20.20
N ALA A 122 -2.93 7.19 -20.04
CA ALA A 122 -1.65 6.61 -19.69
C ALA A 122 -1.68 5.89 -18.31
N ALA A 123 -2.32 6.49 -17.30
CA ALA A 123 -2.49 5.88 -15.99
C ALA A 123 -3.29 4.58 -16.08
N ARG A 124 -4.44 4.61 -16.77
CA ARG A 124 -5.31 3.43 -16.91
C ARG A 124 -4.68 2.33 -17.74
N LEU A 125 -3.96 2.67 -18.81
CA LEU A 125 -3.24 1.70 -19.62
C LEU A 125 -2.11 1.05 -18.80
N THR A 126 -1.36 1.85 -18.03
CA THR A 126 -0.34 1.33 -17.11
C THR A 126 -0.95 0.36 -16.11
N GLN A 127 -2.06 0.72 -15.48
CA GLN A 127 -2.75 -0.15 -14.53
C GLN A 127 -3.26 -1.44 -15.18
N ALA A 128 -3.88 -1.37 -16.36
CA ALA A 128 -4.41 -2.52 -17.08
C ALA A 128 -3.31 -3.48 -17.53
N CYS A 129 -2.25 -2.97 -18.15
CA CYS A 129 -1.10 -3.75 -18.58
C CYS A 129 -0.45 -4.48 -17.39
N MET A 130 -0.34 -3.82 -16.24
CA MET A 130 0.30 -4.43 -15.07
C MET A 130 -0.57 -5.51 -14.43
N LEU A 131 -1.87 -5.28 -14.29
CA LEU A 131 -2.80 -6.33 -13.83
C LEU A 131 -2.78 -7.54 -14.77
N PHE A 132 -2.73 -7.29 -16.09
CA PHE A 132 -2.58 -8.34 -17.08
C PHE A 132 -1.28 -9.12 -16.86
N LEU A 133 -0.12 -8.46 -16.82
CA LEU A 133 1.18 -9.11 -16.64
C LEU A 133 1.21 -10.00 -15.39
N ILE A 134 0.64 -9.56 -14.28
CA ILE A 134 0.71 -10.31 -13.02
C ILE A 134 -0.08 -11.62 -13.07
N ILE A 135 -1.14 -11.70 -13.88
CA ILE A 135 -1.87 -12.94 -14.11
C ILE A 135 -1.01 -13.97 -14.87
N PHE A 136 -0.13 -13.51 -15.78
CA PHE A 136 0.68 -14.40 -16.62
C PHE A 136 1.99 -14.84 -15.97
N PHE A 137 2.58 -14.02 -15.10
CA PHE A 137 3.78 -14.42 -14.40
C PHE A 137 3.42 -15.29 -13.18
N PRO A 138 4.23 -16.31 -12.82
CA PRO A 138 4.11 -17.04 -11.55
C PRO A 138 4.96 -16.43 -10.42
N ASP A 139 4.46 -16.46 -9.16
CA ASP A 139 5.18 -15.85 -8.03
C ASP A 139 6.46 -16.62 -7.80
N LYS A 140 7.58 -15.92 -7.91
CA LYS A 140 8.86 -16.44 -7.46
C LYS A 140 9.25 -15.60 -6.26
N GLN A 141 9.34 -16.23 -5.09
CA GLN A 141 9.91 -15.58 -3.92
C GLN A 141 11.30 -15.03 -4.29
N VAL A 142 11.58 -13.80 -3.90
CA VAL A 142 12.94 -13.25 -3.99
C VAL A 142 13.80 -14.15 -3.11
N GLN A 143 14.63 -14.99 -3.73
CA GLN A 143 15.64 -15.72 -2.97
C GLN A 143 16.43 -14.68 -2.17
N SER A 144 16.50 -14.87 -0.85
CA SER A 144 17.40 -14.14 0.04
C SER A 144 18.85 -14.45 -0.37
N ARG A 145 19.29 -13.90 -1.50
CA ARG A 145 20.64 -14.03 -1.99
C ARG A 145 21.49 -13.03 -1.21
N GLN A 146 21.98 -13.50 -0.06
CA GLN A 146 23.10 -13.00 0.76
C GLN A 146 22.74 -12.89 2.25
N LYS A 147 22.63 -14.02 2.94
CA LYS A 147 23.18 -14.13 4.30
C LYS A 147 24.50 -14.91 4.36
N THR A 148 24.92 -15.56 3.26
CA THR A 148 26.06 -16.49 3.30
C THR A 148 27.41 -15.91 2.86
N SER A 149 27.47 -14.64 2.42
CA SER A 149 28.75 -13.99 2.05
C SER A 149 29.22 -12.91 3.03
N MET A 150 28.43 -12.58 4.06
CA MET A 150 28.82 -11.67 5.15
C MET A 150 29.33 -12.43 6.39
N SER A 151 29.15 -13.76 6.46
CA SER A 151 29.77 -14.58 7.51
C SER A 151 31.24 -14.93 7.19
N LYS A 152 31.69 -14.72 5.95
CA LYS A 152 33.07 -15.02 5.54
C LYS A 152 34.01 -13.81 5.62
N PHE A 153 33.46 -12.60 5.76
CA PHE A 153 34.24 -11.36 5.87
C PHE A 153 34.06 -10.65 7.22
N TYR A 154 33.05 -11.03 8.02
CA TYR A 154 32.90 -10.57 9.39
C TYR A 154 33.39 -11.65 10.37
N SER A 155 34.71 -11.71 10.57
CA SER A 155 35.22 -12.22 11.85
C SER A 155 34.92 -11.12 12.88
N PRO A 156 33.99 -11.32 13.83
CA PRO A 156 33.77 -10.34 14.88
C PRO A 156 35.10 -10.12 15.63
N PRO A 157 35.48 -8.88 15.96
CA PRO A 157 36.58 -8.67 16.89
C PRO A 157 36.24 -9.41 18.19
N ARG A 158 37.19 -10.23 18.67
CA ARG A 158 37.05 -11.20 19.77
C ARG A 158 36.78 -10.58 21.16
N HIS A 159 36.28 -9.34 21.23
CA HIS A 159 36.20 -8.54 22.45
C HIS A 159 34.83 -7.94 22.77
N GLU A 160 33.76 -8.27 22.04
CA GLU A 160 32.41 -7.89 22.50
C GLU A 160 31.93 -8.82 23.61
N ASN A 161 31.69 -8.22 24.78
CA ASN A 161 31.18 -8.88 25.97
C ASN A 161 29.82 -9.57 25.66
N PRO A 162 29.69 -10.89 25.86
CA PRO A 162 28.50 -11.68 25.47
C PRO A 162 27.16 -11.20 26.05
N SER A 163 27.18 -10.31 27.03
CA SER A 163 26.00 -9.74 27.70
C SER A 163 25.32 -8.59 26.94
N LEU A 164 25.95 -7.98 25.93
CA LEU A 164 25.40 -6.82 25.19
C LEU A 164 24.68 -7.19 23.88
N LEU A 165 24.95 -8.36 23.32
CA LEU A 165 24.30 -8.89 22.10
C LEU A 165 22.76 -9.05 22.18
N PRO A 166 22.14 -9.39 23.33
CA PRO A 166 20.68 -9.47 23.44
C PRO A 166 20.00 -8.11 23.30
N ILE A 167 20.66 -7.04 23.76
CA ILE A 167 20.08 -5.70 23.90
C ILE A 167 19.94 -5.03 22.53
N MET A 168 20.95 -5.16 21.66
CA MET A 168 20.93 -4.58 20.31
C MET A 168 19.93 -5.27 19.37
N ASN A 169 19.68 -6.57 19.58
CA ASN A 169 18.66 -7.30 18.82
C ASN A 169 17.24 -6.95 19.26
N ASP A 170 17.06 -6.61 20.54
CA ASP A 170 15.77 -6.17 21.07
C ASP A 170 15.42 -4.76 20.60
N GLU A 171 16.38 -3.82 20.64
CA GLU A 171 16.21 -2.45 20.14
C GLU A 171 15.83 -2.40 18.65
N ARG A 172 16.44 -3.25 17.80
CA ARG A 172 16.09 -3.32 16.37
C ARG A 172 14.66 -3.86 16.15
N LYS A 173 14.27 -4.90 16.92
CA LYS A 173 12.90 -5.43 16.90
C LYS A 173 11.89 -4.44 17.47
N GLN A 174 12.29 -3.66 18.48
CA GLN A 174 11.49 -2.62 19.12
C GLN A 174 11.25 -1.47 18.13
N PHE A 175 12.27 -1.06 17.37
CA PHE A 175 12.15 -0.03 16.35
C PHE A 175 11.24 -0.48 15.18
N GLU A 176 11.40 -1.70 14.68
CA GLU A 176 10.51 -2.27 13.66
C GLU A 176 9.05 -2.39 14.15
N LYS A 177 8.84 -2.84 15.40
CA LYS A 177 7.50 -2.90 16.02
C LYS A 177 6.90 -1.52 16.25
N THR A 178 7.71 -0.52 16.60
CA THR A 178 7.23 0.85 16.91
C THR A 178 6.79 1.58 15.65
N CYS A 179 7.54 1.45 14.53
CA CYS A 179 7.10 1.96 13.23
C CYS A 179 5.83 1.26 12.72
N PHE A 180 5.68 -0.04 12.96
CA PHE A 180 4.48 -0.80 12.59
C PHE A 180 3.25 -0.39 13.42
N LEU A 181 3.43 -0.14 14.72
CA LEU A 181 2.38 0.28 15.64
C LEU A 181 1.90 1.72 15.40
N MET A 182 2.78 2.61 14.93
CA MET A 182 2.44 4.02 14.69
C MET A 182 1.54 4.21 13.45
N VAL A 183 1.56 3.28 12.48
CA VAL A 183 0.83 3.42 11.20
C VAL A 183 -0.41 2.51 11.09
N VAL A 184 -0.49 1.39 11.82
CA VAL A 184 -1.52 0.34 11.59
C VAL A 184 -2.25 -0.10 12.86
N ARG A 185 -2.57 0.80 13.80
CA ARG A 185 -3.57 0.46 14.83
C ARG A 185 -4.92 1.13 14.55
N PRO A 186 -5.89 0.43 13.92
CA PRO A 186 -7.28 0.76 14.17
C PRO A 186 -7.53 0.50 15.66
N CYS A 187 -7.96 1.54 16.37
CA CYS A 187 -8.29 1.48 17.79
C CYS A 187 -9.54 0.59 17.96
N THR A 188 -9.35 -0.71 18.17
CA THR A 188 -10.40 -1.62 18.60
C THR A 188 -10.29 -1.86 20.09
N LYS A 189 -11.41 -1.59 20.75
CA LYS A 189 -11.67 -1.42 22.18
C LYS A 189 -11.18 -2.57 23.07
N ASN A 190 -10.90 -2.21 24.32
CA ASN A 190 -10.60 -3.03 25.51
C ASN A 190 -9.16 -3.55 25.66
N CYS A 191 -8.32 -2.72 26.28
CA CYS A 191 -7.23 -3.22 27.14
C CYS A 191 -7.42 -2.64 28.55
N LEU A 192 -8.02 -3.44 29.44
CA LEU A 192 -7.75 -3.33 30.87
C LEU A 192 -6.28 -3.70 31.12
N SER A 193 -5.70 -2.99 32.09
CA SER A 193 -4.35 -3.01 32.69
C SER A 193 -3.85 -4.39 33.17
N PRO A 194 -2.71 -4.54 33.89
CA PRO A 194 -1.61 -3.62 34.22
C PRO A 194 -0.20 -4.26 34.06
N PHE A 195 0.81 -3.58 33.52
CA PHE A 195 2.20 -3.93 33.86
C PHE A 195 3.01 -2.66 34.08
N GLY A 196 3.47 -2.54 35.33
CA GLY A 196 4.17 -1.39 35.87
C GLY A 196 5.53 -1.19 35.23
N VAL A 197 5.86 0.09 35.07
CA VAL A 197 7.18 0.57 34.70
C VAL A 197 8.06 0.57 35.96
N PRO A 198 9.16 -0.19 36.04
CA PRO A 198 10.17 0.05 37.08
C PRO A 198 11.03 1.27 36.72
N PRO A 199 11.56 2.00 37.73
CA PRO A 199 12.27 3.26 37.51
C PRO A 199 13.64 3.05 36.85
N ILE A 200 13.99 4.00 35.97
CA ILE A 200 15.28 4.09 35.28
C ILE A 200 16.37 4.41 36.31
N VAL A 201 17.25 3.44 36.57
CA VAL A 201 18.50 3.69 37.32
C VAL A 201 19.62 3.88 36.30
N SER A 202 20.15 5.10 36.22
CA SER A 202 21.32 5.45 35.40
C SER A 202 22.62 4.93 36.02
N PRO A 203 23.52 4.26 35.27
CA PRO A 203 24.85 3.90 35.77
C PRO A 203 25.90 4.87 35.24
N PHE A 204 26.18 5.95 35.98
CA PHE A 204 27.43 6.69 35.80
C PHE A 204 27.99 7.09 37.16
N PRO A 205 29.14 6.56 37.59
CA PRO A 205 29.87 7.11 38.72
C PRO A 205 30.61 8.38 38.29
N VAL A 206 30.18 9.52 38.84
CA VAL A 206 30.93 10.79 38.82
C VAL A 206 32.18 10.61 39.68
N LYS A 207 33.36 10.64 39.06
CA LYS A 207 34.65 10.73 39.78
C LYS A 207 34.88 12.21 40.12
N ARG A 208 35.04 12.47 41.41
CA ARG A 208 35.51 13.75 41.98
C ARG A 208 37.03 13.85 41.85
#